data_AF-A0A3D3W287-F1
#
_entry.id   AF-A0A3D3W287-F1
#
_cell.length_a   1.000
_cell.length_b   1.000
_cell.length_c   1.000
_cell.angle_alpha   90.00
_cell.angle_beta   90.00
_cell.angle_gamma   90.00
#
_symmetry.space_group_name_H-M   'P 1'
#
loop_
_entity.id
_entity.type
_entity.pdbx_description
1 polymer ?
#
loop_
_entity_poly.entity_id
_entity_poly.type
_entity_poly.pdbx_seq_one_letter_code
_entity_poly.pdbx_strand_id
1 'polypeptide(L)'
;MHRLILSSVAWRQSSVRRAEQDAVDPDNRLLGRMNLRRLEAETIRDCMLSVAGRLNLKQAGPPAPVSPDDVGQYVIAIDTRDSAGRPTGKVEALNGEDLRRSIYVQVRRSMPLGVLEPFDLPRMTPNCERRAASTTSSQALLMLNNPFVLQQAGGLAERLRAGSMDQAVQIDTAWR
;
A
#
# COMPACT_ATOMS: atom_id res chain seq x y z
N MET A 1 5.66 27.85 -8.23
CA MET A 1 5.36 27.71 -6.78
C MET A 1 5.76 26.35 -6.21
N HIS A 2 5.22 25.21 -6.68
CA HIS A 2 5.52 23.89 -6.09
C HIS A 2 7.01 23.56 -5.95
N ARG A 3 7.84 23.83 -6.97
CA ARG A 3 9.28 23.61 -6.89
C ARG A 3 9.95 24.33 -5.72
N LEU A 4 9.56 25.58 -5.45
CA LEU A 4 10.11 26.39 -4.34
C LEU A 4 9.72 25.80 -2.98
N ILE A 5 8.48 25.35 -2.83
CA ILE A 5 8.00 24.68 -1.61
C ILE A 5 8.79 23.40 -1.39
N LEU A 6 8.85 22.53 -2.42
CA LEU A 6 9.53 21.23 -2.34
C LEU A 6 11.05 21.36 -2.12
N SER A 7 11.67 22.47 -2.57
CA SER A 7 13.11 22.73 -2.36
C SER A 7 13.40 23.54 -1.09
N SER A 8 12.39 23.99 -0.35
CA SER A 8 12.60 24.77 0.88
C SER A 8 13.30 23.95 1.95
N VAL A 9 13.97 24.64 2.89
CA VAL A 9 14.63 23.97 4.03
C VAL A 9 13.60 23.28 4.91
N ALA A 10 12.46 23.94 5.16
CA ALA A 10 11.36 23.40 5.95
C ALA A 10 10.79 22.10 5.35
N TRP A 11 10.56 22.04 4.03
CA TRP A 11 10.02 20.85 3.38
C TRP A 11 11.02 19.67 3.37
N ARG A 12 12.32 19.96 3.24
CA ARG A 12 13.38 18.93 3.20
C ARG A 12 13.88 18.51 4.58
N GLN A 13 13.34 19.11 5.65
CA GLN A 13 13.74 18.80 7.02
C GLN A 13 13.38 17.35 7.37
N SER A 14 14.31 16.65 8.02
CA SER A 14 14.07 15.30 8.52
C SER A 14 12.96 15.32 9.57
N SER A 15 12.08 14.32 9.51
CA SER A 15 10.97 14.16 10.47
C SER A 15 11.29 13.17 11.59
N VAL A 16 12.56 12.76 11.71
CA VAL A 16 13.03 11.87 12.78
C VAL A 16 12.87 12.55 14.13
N ARG A 17 12.29 11.83 15.10
CA ARG A 17 12.16 12.32 16.48
C ARG A 17 13.54 12.44 17.13
N ARG A 18 13.84 13.61 17.69
CA ARG A 18 15.08 13.87 18.44
C ARG A 18 14.74 14.09 19.90
N ALA A 19 15.47 13.42 20.80
CA ALA A 19 15.23 13.50 22.23
C ALA A 19 15.26 14.96 22.76
N GLU A 20 16.18 15.79 22.24
CA GLU A 20 16.28 17.21 22.59
C GLU A 20 15.02 18.00 22.22
N GLN A 21 14.46 17.74 21.04
CA GLN A 21 13.24 18.41 20.58
C GLN A 21 12.01 17.89 21.32
N ASP A 22 11.94 16.59 21.58
CA ASP A 22 10.85 15.98 22.34
C ASP A 22 10.85 16.41 23.82
N ALA A 23 12.01 16.75 24.39
CA ALA A 23 12.10 17.30 25.75
C ALA A 23 11.50 18.72 25.86
N VAL A 24 11.54 19.50 24.78
CA VAL A 24 11.02 20.88 24.74
C VAL A 24 9.58 20.93 24.24
N ASP A 25 9.26 20.17 23.19
CA ASP A 25 7.95 20.15 22.51
C ASP A 25 7.59 18.71 22.07
N PRO A 26 7.17 17.85 23.02
CA PRO A 26 6.84 16.45 22.73
C PRO A 26 5.69 16.31 21.72
N ASP A 27 4.75 17.26 21.74
CA ASP A 27 3.55 17.29 20.90
C ASP A 27 3.77 17.91 19.51
N ASN A 28 4.99 18.38 19.21
CA ASN A 28 5.37 19.02 17.94
C ASN A 28 4.47 20.22 17.56
N ARG A 29 4.06 21.03 18.54
CA ARG A 29 3.25 22.23 18.32
C ARG A 29 4.00 23.32 17.56
N LEU A 30 5.33 23.36 17.70
CA LEU A 30 6.23 24.29 17.01
C LEU A 30 6.65 23.81 15.63
N LEU A 31 6.15 22.65 15.17
CA LEU A 31 6.43 22.06 13.86
C LEU A 31 7.93 21.86 13.59
N GLY A 32 8.68 21.42 14.61
CA GLY A 32 10.08 21.02 14.48
C GLY A 32 10.31 19.77 13.63
N ARG A 33 9.24 19.06 13.25
CA ARG A 33 9.20 17.94 12.31
C ARG A 33 7.86 17.90 11.57
N MET A 34 7.77 17.13 10.48
CA MET A 34 6.48 16.83 9.85
C MET A 34 5.62 16.00 10.82
N ASN A 35 4.34 16.34 10.95
CA ASN A 35 3.39 15.50 11.66
C ASN A 35 3.22 14.15 10.93
N LEU A 36 3.19 13.05 11.69
CA LEU A 36 2.86 11.74 11.13
C LEU A 36 1.47 11.80 10.49
N ARG A 37 1.40 11.34 9.25
CA ARG A 37 0.16 11.22 8.49
C ARG A 37 -0.11 9.76 8.23
N ARG A 38 -1.38 9.36 8.37
CA ARG A 38 -1.82 8.04 7.95
C ARG A 38 -1.65 7.90 6.44
N LEU A 39 -1.19 6.73 6.02
CA LEU A 39 -1.08 6.39 4.60
C LEU A 39 -2.47 6.17 4.00
N GLU A 40 -2.63 6.59 2.76
CA GLU A 40 -3.83 6.29 1.97
C GLU A 40 -3.79 4.84 1.49
N ALA A 41 -4.96 4.27 1.17
CA ALA A 41 -5.12 2.87 0.77
C ALA A 41 -4.11 2.46 -0.32
N GLU A 42 -4.04 3.20 -1.42
CA GLU A 42 -3.16 2.92 -2.54
C GLU A 42 -1.67 2.94 -2.12
N THR A 43 -1.31 3.87 -1.23
CA THR A 43 0.04 3.98 -0.69
C THR A 43 0.39 2.82 0.23
N ILE A 44 -0.57 2.29 1.01
CA ILE A 44 -0.35 1.12 1.86
C ILE A 44 0.08 -0.08 1.02
N ARG A 45 -0.65 -0.38 -0.06
CA ARG A 45 -0.28 -1.47 -0.99
C ARG A 45 1.07 -1.22 -1.66
N ASP A 46 1.33 -0.01 -2.13
CA ASP A 46 2.60 0.34 -2.79
C ASP A 46 3.79 0.23 -1.81
N CYS A 47 3.61 0.62 -0.54
CA CYS A 47 4.60 0.45 0.52
C CYS A 47 4.90 -1.03 0.78
N MET A 48 3.89 -1.89 0.86
CA MET A 48 4.10 -3.34 1.02
C MET A 48 4.94 -3.92 -0.11
N LEU A 49 4.58 -3.59 -1.36
CA LEU A 49 5.32 -4.04 -2.54
C LEU A 49 6.76 -3.51 -2.56
N SER A 50 6.94 -2.24 -2.19
CA SER A 50 8.25 -1.58 -2.15
C SER A 50 9.15 -2.22 -1.10
N VAL A 51 8.64 -2.42 0.11
CA VAL A 51 9.40 -3.00 1.23
C VAL A 51 9.71 -4.48 0.97
N ALA A 52 8.82 -5.20 0.31
CA ALA A 52 9.08 -6.57 -0.16
C ALA A 52 10.06 -6.65 -1.34
N GLY A 53 10.44 -5.52 -1.96
CA GLY A 53 11.31 -5.49 -3.14
C GLY A 53 10.64 -6.03 -4.42
N ARG A 54 9.31 -6.08 -4.44
CA ARG A 54 8.51 -6.65 -5.54
C ARG A 54 7.78 -5.59 -6.37
N LEU A 55 7.89 -4.32 -6.00
CA LEU A 55 7.22 -3.22 -6.70
C LEU A 55 7.71 -3.10 -8.15
N ASN A 56 6.79 -3.31 -9.09
CA ASN A 56 7.05 -3.09 -10.51
C ASN A 56 6.84 -1.62 -10.87
N LEU A 57 7.93 -0.95 -11.28
CA LEU A 57 7.93 0.47 -11.66
C LEU A 57 7.57 0.74 -13.12
N LYS A 58 7.18 -0.29 -13.89
CA LYS A 58 6.75 -0.16 -15.29
C LYS A 58 5.64 0.89 -15.42
N GLN A 59 5.92 1.89 -16.25
CA GLN A 59 5.02 3.00 -16.54
C GLN A 59 4.23 2.75 -17.82
N ALA A 60 3.09 3.45 -17.93
CA ALA A 60 2.19 3.41 -19.09
C ALA A 60 1.65 2.00 -19.42
N GLY A 61 0.90 1.88 -20.52
CA GLY A 61 0.22 0.65 -20.91
C GLY A 61 -1.16 0.47 -20.25
N PRO A 62 -1.85 -0.63 -20.58
CA PRO A 62 -3.18 -0.90 -20.05
C PRO A 62 -3.13 -1.09 -18.53
N PRO A 63 -4.24 -0.79 -17.83
CA PRO A 63 -4.34 -1.03 -16.41
C PRO A 63 -4.42 -2.53 -16.11
N ALA A 64 -3.88 -2.95 -14.96
CA ALA A 64 -4.01 -4.32 -14.48
C ALA A 64 -5.50 -4.60 -14.16
N PRO A 65 -6.11 -5.63 -14.77
CA PRO A 65 -7.53 -5.89 -14.62
C PRO A 65 -7.87 -6.30 -13.19
N VAL A 66 -9.06 -5.91 -12.74
CA VAL A 66 -9.62 -6.31 -11.44
C VAL A 66 -10.84 -7.18 -11.70
N SER A 67 -10.83 -8.37 -11.10
CA SER A 67 -11.87 -9.37 -11.26
C SER A 67 -12.17 -10.02 -9.91
N PRO A 68 -13.43 -10.41 -9.66
CA PRO A 68 -13.79 -11.17 -8.47
C PRO A 68 -13.20 -12.59 -8.50
N ASP A 69 -12.68 -13.04 -7.36
CA ASP A 69 -12.22 -14.40 -7.12
C ASP A 69 -13.40 -15.37 -6.86
N ASP A 70 -13.07 -16.59 -6.41
CA ASP A 70 -14.02 -17.66 -6.09
C ASP A 70 -14.82 -17.40 -4.81
N VAL A 71 -14.29 -16.60 -3.88
CA VAL A 71 -14.96 -16.17 -2.65
C VAL A 71 -15.66 -14.80 -2.76
N GLY A 72 -15.61 -14.19 -3.95
CA GLY A 72 -16.28 -12.93 -4.28
C GLY A 72 -15.50 -11.66 -3.91
N GLN A 73 -14.24 -11.78 -3.49
CA GLN A 73 -13.36 -10.63 -3.30
C GLN A 73 -12.80 -10.16 -4.65
N TYR A 74 -12.71 -8.84 -4.83
CA TYR A 74 -12.09 -8.27 -6.01
C TYR A 74 -10.57 -8.26 -5.86
N VAL A 75 -9.89 -8.99 -6.74
CA VAL A 75 -8.44 -9.13 -6.79
C VAL A 75 -7.90 -8.70 -8.15
N ILE A 76 -6.59 -8.46 -8.24
CA ILE A 76 -5.95 -8.15 -9.51
C ILE A 76 -5.78 -9.46 -10.27
N ALA A 77 -6.65 -9.69 -11.25
CA ALA A 77 -6.70 -10.92 -12.02
C ALA A 77 -7.44 -10.69 -13.34
N ILE A 78 -7.10 -11.48 -14.36
CA ILE A 78 -7.86 -11.55 -15.60
C ILE A 78 -9.20 -12.23 -15.30
N ASP A 79 -10.30 -11.66 -15.83
CA ASP A 79 -11.61 -12.28 -15.70
C ASP A 79 -11.65 -13.51 -16.58
N THR A 80 -11.69 -14.68 -15.95
CA THR A 80 -11.75 -15.96 -16.63
C THR A 80 -13.15 -16.57 -16.57
N ARG A 81 -14.18 -15.79 -16.22
CA ARG A 81 -15.55 -16.29 -16.21
C ARG A 81 -16.04 -16.60 -17.62
N ASP A 82 -16.85 -17.64 -17.74
CA ASP A 82 -17.50 -17.98 -19.01
C ASP A 82 -18.61 -16.96 -19.36
N SER A 83 -19.20 -17.06 -20.56
CA SER A 83 -20.31 -16.20 -20.99
C SER A 83 -21.56 -16.30 -20.09
N ALA A 84 -21.65 -17.32 -19.23
CA ALA A 84 -22.69 -17.50 -18.23
C ALA A 84 -22.30 -16.97 -16.83
N GLY A 85 -21.14 -16.32 -16.71
CA GLY A 85 -20.63 -15.71 -15.48
C GLY A 85 -20.03 -16.71 -14.48
N ARG A 86 -19.83 -17.97 -14.85
CA ARG A 86 -19.26 -19.00 -13.97
C ARG A 86 -17.73 -18.90 -13.97
N PRO A 87 -17.09 -18.93 -12.80
CA PRO A 87 -15.63 -18.96 -12.73
C PRO A 87 -15.10 -20.23 -13.37
N THR A 88 -14.19 -20.10 -14.33
CA THR A 88 -13.57 -21.27 -14.98
C THR A 88 -12.41 -21.87 -14.17
N GLY A 89 -12.11 -21.29 -13.00
CA GLY A 89 -11.03 -21.74 -12.10
C GLY A 89 -9.62 -21.42 -12.59
N LYS A 90 -9.47 -20.73 -13.71
CA LYS A 90 -8.17 -20.31 -14.24
C LYS A 90 -7.84 -18.92 -13.70
N VAL A 91 -6.78 -18.78 -12.92
CA VAL A 91 -6.19 -17.46 -12.65
C VAL A 91 -4.97 -17.36 -13.54
N GLU A 92 -5.04 -16.55 -14.59
CA GLU A 92 -3.89 -16.34 -15.46
C GLU A 92 -2.85 -15.47 -14.76
N ALA A 93 -1.60 -15.92 -14.77
CA ALA A 93 -0.48 -15.15 -14.22
C ALA A 93 -0.35 -13.84 -14.99
N LEU A 94 -0.36 -12.72 -14.27
CA LEU A 94 -0.27 -11.38 -14.84
C LEU A 94 1.17 -10.97 -15.21
N ASN A 95 2.13 -11.90 -15.21
CA ASN A 95 3.54 -11.66 -15.53
C ASN A 95 4.15 -10.43 -14.79
N GLY A 96 3.75 -10.21 -13.54
CA GLY A 96 4.22 -9.08 -12.72
C GLY A 96 3.47 -7.76 -12.94
N GLU A 97 2.43 -7.74 -13.78
CA GLU A 97 1.52 -6.58 -13.90
C GLU A 97 0.67 -6.38 -12.63
N ASP A 98 0.43 -7.45 -11.87
CA ASP A 98 -0.23 -7.45 -10.56
C ASP A 98 0.58 -6.75 -9.46
N LEU A 99 1.90 -6.60 -9.67
CA LEU A 99 2.83 -5.97 -8.75
C LEU A 99 3.13 -4.51 -9.10
N ARG A 100 2.43 -3.94 -10.09
CA ARG A 100 2.58 -2.54 -10.47
C ARG A 100 2.03 -1.62 -9.38
N ARG A 101 2.53 -0.38 -9.38
CA ARG A 101 1.99 0.71 -8.55
C ARG A 101 0.47 0.77 -8.66
N SER A 102 -0.20 1.05 -7.55
CA SER A 102 -1.67 1.04 -7.43
C SER A 102 -2.36 1.98 -8.43
N ILE A 103 -1.66 3.03 -8.89
CA ILE A 103 -2.15 3.93 -9.97
C ILE A 103 -2.41 3.22 -11.31
N TYR A 104 -1.78 2.07 -11.55
CA TYR A 104 -1.96 1.26 -12.76
C TYR A 104 -2.95 0.12 -12.57
N VAL A 105 -3.61 0.03 -11.41
CA VAL A 105 -4.69 -0.94 -11.18
C VAL A 105 -5.99 -0.38 -11.74
N GLN A 106 -6.76 -1.23 -12.41
CA GLN A 106 -8.05 -0.84 -12.96
C GLN A 106 -9.01 -0.45 -11.83
N VAL A 107 -9.57 0.77 -11.89
CA VAL A 107 -10.56 1.25 -10.92
C VAL A 107 -11.96 1.13 -11.52
N ARG A 108 -12.83 0.33 -10.88
CA ARG A 108 -14.25 0.23 -11.21
C ARG A 108 -15.07 0.57 -9.97
N ARG A 109 -16.06 1.46 -10.11
CA ARG A 109 -16.88 1.94 -8.97
C ARG A 109 -17.61 0.81 -8.24
N SER A 110 -18.02 -0.23 -8.97
CA SER A 110 -18.72 -1.41 -8.44
C SER A 110 -17.80 -2.55 -8.03
N MET A 111 -16.48 -2.45 -8.27
CA MET A 111 -15.51 -3.51 -7.99
C MET A 111 -14.25 -2.89 -7.34
N PRO A 112 -14.36 -2.34 -6.12
CA PRO A 112 -13.20 -1.82 -5.40
C PRO A 112 -12.25 -2.97 -5.05
N LEU A 113 -10.95 -2.76 -5.14
CA LEU A 113 -9.96 -3.79 -4.83
C LEU A 113 -10.05 -4.18 -3.34
N GLY A 114 -10.28 -5.47 -3.04
CA GLY A 114 -10.64 -5.93 -1.71
C GLY A 114 -9.57 -5.65 -0.64
N VAL A 115 -8.29 -5.74 -1.00
CA VAL A 115 -7.17 -5.42 -0.08
C VAL A 115 -7.12 -3.95 0.33
N LEU A 116 -7.74 -3.06 -0.46
CA LEU A 116 -7.74 -1.61 -0.24
C LEU A 116 -9.03 -1.12 0.44
N GLU A 117 -10.12 -1.88 0.31
CA GLU A 117 -11.47 -1.46 0.74
C GLU A 117 -11.54 -1.02 2.21
N PRO A 118 -10.92 -1.72 3.18
CA PRO A 118 -10.98 -1.28 4.58
C PRO A 118 -10.17 -0.02 4.88
N PHE A 119 -9.25 0.41 4.01
CA PHE A 119 -8.32 1.52 4.25
C PHE A 119 -8.84 2.88 3.77
N ASP A 120 -10.15 3.11 3.87
CA ASP A 120 -10.82 4.37 3.51
C ASP A 120 -10.63 4.77 2.04
N LEU A 121 -10.77 3.82 1.11
CA LEU A 121 -10.84 4.12 -0.32
C LEU A 121 -11.89 5.22 -0.63
N PRO A 122 -11.66 6.06 -1.64
CA PRO A 122 -12.63 7.07 -2.04
C PRO A 122 -13.93 6.42 -2.55
N ARG A 123 -15.06 6.69 -1.87
CA ARG A 123 -16.37 6.21 -2.29
C ARG A 123 -16.94 7.11 -3.39
N MET A 124 -17.07 6.58 -4.60
CA MET A 124 -17.49 7.33 -5.80
C MET A 124 -19.01 7.36 -6.02
N THR A 125 -19.79 7.48 -4.93
CA THR A 125 -21.27 7.46 -4.97
C THR A 125 -21.84 8.45 -3.94
N PRO A 126 -22.30 9.66 -4.32
CA PRO A 126 -22.23 10.27 -5.66
C PRO A 126 -20.82 10.75 -6.06
N ASN A 127 -20.06 11.34 -5.14
CA ASN A 127 -18.65 11.74 -5.29
C ASN A 127 -17.95 11.71 -3.93
N CYS A 128 -16.63 11.53 -3.92
CA CYS A 128 -15.81 11.67 -2.72
C CYS A 128 -15.21 13.07 -2.68
N GLU A 129 -15.71 13.96 -1.83
CA GLU A 129 -15.15 15.32 -1.65
C GLU A 129 -13.94 15.33 -0.70
N ARG A 130 -13.96 14.43 0.29
CA ARG A 130 -12.90 14.27 1.29
C ARG A 130 -12.80 12.81 1.70
N ARG A 131 -11.58 12.27 1.71
CA ARG A 131 -11.30 10.93 2.23
C ARG A 131 -11.33 10.95 3.76
N ALA A 132 -11.97 9.94 4.35
CA ALA A 132 -11.87 9.70 5.79
C ALA A 132 -10.52 9.06 6.12
N ALA A 133 -10.09 9.20 7.37
CA ALA A 133 -8.95 8.46 7.91
C ALA A 133 -9.42 7.79 9.19
N SER A 134 -9.67 6.49 9.14
CA SER A 134 -10.15 5.71 10.26
C SER A 134 -9.06 4.76 10.79
N THR A 135 -9.11 4.42 12.07
CA THR A 135 -8.26 3.40 12.66
C THR A 135 -9.17 2.34 13.26
N THR A 136 -9.39 1.26 12.52
CA THR A 136 -10.31 0.20 12.93
C THR A 136 -9.57 -1.11 13.18
N SER A 137 -10.14 -1.94 14.07
CA SER A 137 -9.63 -3.30 14.30
C SER A 137 -9.70 -4.18 13.05
N SER A 138 -10.68 -3.95 12.17
CA SER A 138 -10.81 -4.67 10.89
C SER A 138 -9.64 -4.45 9.94
N GLN A 139 -9.08 -3.24 9.89
CA GLN A 139 -7.87 -2.94 9.11
C GLN A 139 -6.67 -3.74 9.63
N ALA A 140 -6.48 -3.79 10.96
CA ALA A 140 -5.41 -4.57 11.57
C ALA A 140 -5.59 -6.08 11.35
N LEU A 141 -6.82 -6.57 11.47
CA LEU A 141 -7.13 -7.99 11.22
C LEU A 141 -6.86 -8.38 9.76
N LEU A 142 -7.16 -7.50 8.80
CA LEU A 142 -6.81 -7.71 7.39
C LEU A 142 -5.29 -7.80 7.21
N MET A 143 -4.51 -6.90 7.82
CA MET A 143 -3.05 -6.93 7.74
C MET A 143 -2.44 -8.24 8.24
N LEU A 144 -3.06 -8.89 9.24
CA LEU A 144 -2.57 -10.14 9.81
C LEU A 144 -2.94 -11.39 8.99
N ASN A 145 -4.04 -11.35 8.24
CA ASN A 145 -4.65 -12.56 7.66
C ASN A 145 -4.80 -12.55 6.15
N ASN A 146 -4.66 -11.40 5.49
CA ASN A 146 -4.89 -11.32 4.05
C ASN A 146 -3.77 -12.01 3.26
N PRO A 147 -4.08 -12.90 2.29
CA PRO A 147 -3.09 -13.64 1.52
C PRO A 147 -2.06 -12.75 0.80
N PHE A 148 -2.49 -11.61 0.25
CA PHE A 148 -1.58 -10.66 -0.39
C PHE A 148 -0.58 -10.08 0.62
N VAL A 149 -1.06 -9.70 1.81
CA VAL A 149 -0.19 -9.13 2.85
C VAL A 149 0.82 -10.17 3.35
N LEU A 150 0.37 -11.41 3.58
CA LEU A 150 1.24 -12.53 3.97
C LEU A 150 2.30 -12.82 2.89
N GLN A 151 1.92 -12.76 1.61
CA GLN A 151 2.85 -12.94 0.50
C GLN A 151 3.93 -11.85 0.47
N GLN A 152 3.57 -10.58 0.72
CA GLN A 152 4.55 -9.48 0.80
C GLN A 152 5.42 -9.57 2.06
N ALA A 153 4.86 -9.99 3.20
CA ALA A 153 5.62 -10.25 4.42
C ALA A 153 6.67 -11.37 4.21
N GLY A 154 6.30 -12.44 3.50
CA GLY A 154 7.23 -13.48 3.07
C GLY A 154 8.35 -12.94 2.18
N GLY A 155 8.01 -12.09 1.20
CA GLY A 155 9.01 -11.46 0.32
C GLY A 155 9.98 -10.53 1.05
N LEU A 156 9.49 -9.77 2.05
CA LEU A 156 10.35 -8.99 2.92
C LEU A 156 11.30 -9.90 3.72
N ALA A 157 10.78 -10.98 4.30
CA ALA A 157 11.60 -11.92 5.09
C ALA A 157 12.70 -12.58 4.23
N GLU A 158 12.37 -12.99 3.01
CA GLU A 158 13.35 -13.51 2.04
C GLU A 158 14.45 -12.49 1.73
N ARG A 159 14.06 -11.23 1.48
CA ARG A 159 15.00 -10.12 1.22
C ARG A 159 15.95 -9.86 2.38
N LEU A 160 15.43 -9.84 3.62
CA LEU A 160 16.24 -9.60 4.82
C LEU A 160 17.21 -10.76 5.08
N ARG A 161 16.75 -12.01 4.90
CA ARG A 161 17.61 -13.19 5.01
C ARG A 161 18.70 -13.20 3.95
N ALA A 162 18.43 -12.73 2.73
CA ALA A 162 19.47 -12.63 1.70
C ALA A 162 20.58 -11.62 2.07
N GLY A 163 20.29 -10.60 2.89
CA GLY A 163 21.25 -9.57 3.29
C GLY A 163 22.09 -9.91 4.53
N SER A 164 21.55 -10.67 5.49
CA SER A 164 22.27 -11.11 6.69
C SER A 164 21.64 -12.36 7.29
N MET A 165 22.43 -13.24 7.89
CA MET A 165 21.94 -14.38 8.68
C MET A 165 21.64 -14.00 10.14
N ASP A 166 22.11 -12.84 10.60
CA ASP A 166 21.89 -12.37 11.98
C ASP A 166 20.49 -11.74 12.12
N GLN A 167 19.69 -12.30 13.01
CA GLN A 167 18.33 -11.85 13.29
C GLN A 167 18.30 -10.41 13.84
N ALA A 168 19.29 -10.00 14.65
CA ALA A 168 19.33 -8.64 15.18
C ALA A 168 19.52 -7.62 14.06
N VAL A 169 20.42 -7.92 13.12
CA VAL A 169 20.66 -7.09 11.93
C VAL A 169 19.43 -7.08 11.02
N GLN A 170 18.75 -8.21 10.84
CA GLN A 170 17.51 -8.28 10.05
C GLN A 170 16.41 -7.38 10.65
N ILE A 171 16.21 -7.41 11.97
CA ILE A 171 15.21 -6.59 12.65
C ILE A 171 15.56 -5.10 12.54
N ASP A 172 16.81 -4.72 12.80
CA ASP A 172 17.26 -3.33 12.68
C ASP A 172 17.10 -2.80 11.24
N THR A 173 17.44 -3.64 10.24
CA THR A 173 17.27 -3.28 8.83
C THR A 173 15.80 -3.17 8.42
N ALA A 174 14.90 -3.96 9.03
CA ALA A 174 13.46 -3.87 8.76
C ALA A 174 12.81 -2.61 9.33
N TRP A 175 13.37 -2.06 10.42
CA TRP A 175 12.87 -0.86 11.10
C TRP A 175 13.40 0.46 10.54
N ARG A 176 14.51 0.42 9.79
CA ARG A 176 15.12 1.59 9.13
C ARG A 176 14.41 1.94 7.82
#